data_AF-A0AAD9PD98-F1
#
_entry.id   AF-A0AAD9PD98-F1
#
_cell.length_a   1.000
_cell.length_b   1.000
_cell.length_c   1.000
_cell.angle_alpha   90.00
_cell.angle_beta   90.00
_cell.angle_gamma   90.00
#
_symmetry.space_group_name_H-M   'P 1'
#
loop_
_entity.id
_entity.type
_entity.pdbx_description
1 polymer ?
#
loop_
_entity_poly.entity_id
_entity_poly.type
_entity_poly.pdbx_seq_one_letter_code
_entity_poly.pdbx_strand_id
1 'polypeptide(L)'
;MHSQDVKYINFKRSTELKKIERLKASLHLLDVPDKPPNKHTVFVDTKKEAETFDAAKFLDTHPDLVDRVYNRPRMDTLKSQTIQTLDDETLAEIASERGKRYKELAKRIEREKQLHIIAQKMEVKKQLMDKTTKKTQVAKETTDSAAVYKWMPQRKR
;
A
#
# COMPACT_ATOMS: atom_id res chain seq x y z
N MET A 1 33.69 -3.46 -9.77
CA MET A 1 32.49 -2.71 -10.20
C MET A 1 31.22 -3.37 -9.68
N HIS A 2 30.88 -4.62 -10.03
CA HIS A 2 29.63 -5.27 -9.62
C HIS A 2 29.26 -5.22 -8.13
N SER A 3 30.22 -5.34 -7.21
CA SER A 3 29.93 -5.28 -5.76
C SER A 3 29.59 -3.87 -5.26
N GLN A 4 30.17 -2.83 -5.88
CA GLN A 4 29.87 -1.43 -5.57
C GLN A 4 28.50 -1.04 -6.11
N ASP A 5 28.18 -1.48 -7.35
CA ASP A 5 26.88 -1.22 -7.99
C ASP A 5 25.72 -1.86 -7.20
N VAL A 6 25.90 -3.11 -6.75
CA VAL A 6 24.93 -3.80 -5.88
C VAL A 6 24.72 -3.04 -4.57
N LYS A 7 25.81 -2.57 -3.93
CA LYS A 7 25.71 -1.77 -2.70
C LYS A 7 24.96 -0.45 -2.95
N TYR A 8 25.24 0.23 -4.05
CA TYR A 8 24.58 1.48 -4.40
C TYR A 8 23.07 1.30 -4.63
N ILE A 9 22.68 0.26 -5.37
CA ILE A 9 21.26 -0.02 -5.64
C ILE A 9 20.53 -0.44 -4.36
N ASN A 10 21.14 -1.26 -3.51
CA ASN A 10 20.58 -1.59 -2.19
C ASN A 10 20.43 -0.35 -1.30
N PHE A 11 21.41 0.55 -1.30
CA PHE A 11 21.33 1.82 -0.60
C PHE A 11 20.15 2.69 -1.11
N LYS A 12 20.00 2.84 -2.42
CA LYS A 12 18.89 3.58 -3.02
C LYS A 12 17.54 2.95 -2.70
N ARG A 13 17.43 1.62 -2.78
CA ARG A 13 16.23 0.88 -2.37
C ARG A 13 15.88 1.13 -0.91
N SER A 14 16.86 1.06 0.00
CA SER A 14 16.62 1.34 1.43
C SER A 14 16.17 2.78 1.69
N THR A 15 16.66 3.73 0.89
CA THR A 15 16.25 5.14 0.97
C THR A 15 14.81 5.31 0.53
N GLU A 16 14.40 4.65 -0.56
CA GLU A 16 13.00 4.67 -1.01
C GLU A 16 12.07 3.99 0.00
N LEU A 17 12.45 2.83 0.57
CA LEU A 17 11.68 2.15 1.61
C LEU A 17 11.42 3.07 2.82
N LYS A 18 12.45 3.74 3.34
CA LYS A 18 12.30 4.71 4.45
C LYS A 18 11.37 5.88 4.09
N LYS A 19 11.39 6.33 2.84
CA LYS A 19 10.52 7.41 2.38
C LYS A 19 9.07 6.94 2.22
N ILE A 20 8.87 5.74 1.68
CA ILE A 20 7.55 5.09 1.60
C ILE A 20 6.97 4.91 3.00
N GLU A 21 7.75 4.44 3.96
CA GLU A 21 7.33 4.26 5.36
C GLU A 21 6.88 5.58 5.99
N ARG A 22 7.68 6.65 5.85
CA ARG A 22 7.31 7.99 6.33
C ARG A 22 6.05 8.55 5.67
N LEU A 23 5.90 8.35 4.36
CA LEU A 23 4.70 8.78 3.64
C LEU A 23 3.47 7.95 4.07
N LYS A 24 3.60 6.63 4.24
CA LYS A 24 2.52 5.77 4.74
C LYS A 24 2.13 6.12 6.18
N ALA A 25 3.10 6.48 7.03
CA ALA A 25 2.82 6.90 8.40
C ALA A 25 2.04 8.21 8.47
N SER A 26 2.26 9.13 7.53
CA SER A 26 1.54 10.42 7.46
C SER A 26 0.25 10.36 6.65
N LEU A 27 0.14 9.46 5.66
CA LEU A 27 -1.05 9.28 4.83
C LEU A 27 -1.93 8.17 5.42
N HIS A 28 -3.09 8.55 5.98
CA HIS A 28 -3.98 7.59 6.65
C HIS A 28 -4.71 6.63 5.70
N LEU A 29 -4.58 6.80 4.37
CA LEU A 29 -5.15 5.91 3.32
C LEU A 29 -6.67 5.72 3.42
N LEU A 30 -7.39 6.67 4.03
CA LEU A 30 -8.82 6.57 4.33
C LEU A 30 -9.71 6.83 3.11
N ASP A 31 -9.34 7.82 2.28
CA ASP A 31 -10.14 8.28 1.13
C ASP A 31 -9.53 7.85 -0.22
N VAL A 32 -8.88 6.67 -0.26
CA VAL A 32 -8.33 6.15 -1.50
C VAL A 32 -9.46 5.46 -2.27
N PRO A 33 -9.73 5.83 -3.54
CA PRO A 33 -10.85 5.27 -4.31
C PRO A 33 -10.69 3.77 -4.58
N ASP A 34 -9.44 3.29 -4.66
CA ASP A 34 -9.10 1.90 -4.98
C ASP A 34 -8.96 1.01 -3.74
N LYS A 35 -9.69 1.35 -2.66
CA LYS A 35 -9.67 0.55 -1.42
C LYS A 35 -10.53 -0.70 -1.61
N PRO A 36 -10.05 -1.89 -1.20
CA PRO A 36 -10.88 -3.09 -1.24
C PRO A 36 -12.13 -2.89 -0.36
N PRO A 37 -13.33 -3.24 -0.85
CA PRO A 37 -14.56 -3.08 -0.10
C PRO A 37 -14.49 -3.93 1.17
N ASN A 38 -14.83 -3.34 2.32
CA ASN A 38 -14.90 -4.06 3.58
C ASN A 38 -16.33 -4.60 3.79
N LYS A 39 -16.44 -5.85 4.25
CA LYS A 39 -17.74 -6.48 4.55
C LYS A 39 -18.09 -6.26 6.02
N HIS A 40 -19.09 -5.42 6.29
CA HIS A 40 -19.66 -5.24 7.62
C HIS A 40 -20.98 -6.01 7.72
N THR A 41 -21.08 -6.96 8.65
CA THR A 41 -22.29 -7.80 8.85
C THR A 41 -22.95 -7.39 10.15
N VAL A 42 -24.22 -7.00 10.09
CA VAL A 42 -25.04 -6.67 11.26
C VAL A 42 -25.94 -7.86 11.58
N PHE A 43 -26.00 -8.24 12.85
CA PHE A 43 -26.88 -9.30 13.34
C PHE A 43 -28.12 -8.67 13.97
N VAL A 44 -29.28 -9.23 13.64
CA VAL A 44 -30.60 -8.81 14.16
C VAL A 44 -31.33 -10.04 14.66
N ASP A 45 -32.23 -9.85 15.62
CA ASP A 45 -32.86 -10.95 16.35
C ASP A 45 -34.03 -11.55 15.57
N THR A 46 -34.77 -10.73 14.82
CA THR A 46 -35.94 -11.18 14.06
C THR A 46 -35.76 -11.05 12.54
N LYS A 47 -36.40 -11.96 11.80
CA LYS A 47 -36.40 -11.91 10.32
C LYS A 47 -37.07 -10.63 9.78
N LYS A 48 -38.08 -10.11 10.49
CA LYS A 48 -38.76 -8.87 10.11
C LYS A 48 -37.82 -7.66 10.20
N GLU A 49 -37.01 -7.59 11.25
CA GLU A 49 -35.98 -6.55 11.39
C GLU A 49 -34.93 -6.63 10.29
N ALA A 50 -34.56 -7.84 9.84
CA ALA A 50 -33.63 -8.04 8.74
C ALA A 50 -34.18 -7.48 7.41
N GLU A 51 -35.48 -7.66 7.14
CA GLU A 51 -36.13 -7.19 5.92
C GLU A 51 -36.31 -5.67 5.88
N THR A 52 -36.57 -5.03 7.02
CA THR A 52 -36.79 -3.56 7.12
C THR A 52 -35.55 -2.80 7.61
N PHE A 53 -34.37 -3.41 7.53
CA PHE A 53 -33.16 -2.84 8.11
C PHE A 53 -32.75 -1.55 7.39
N ASP A 54 -32.54 -0.48 8.16
CA ASP A 54 -32.05 0.81 7.69
C ASP A 54 -30.75 1.16 8.43
N ALA A 55 -29.66 1.25 7.67
CA ALA A 55 -28.33 1.53 8.21
C ALA A 55 -28.23 2.92 8.85
N ALA A 56 -28.93 3.94 8.32
CA ALA A 56 -28.86 5.29 8.86
C ALA A 56 -29.50 5.36 10.26
N LYS A 57 -30.67 4.72 10.42
CA LYS A 57 -31.36 4.62 11.71
C LYS A 57 -30.61 3.75 12.70
N PHE A 58 -30.06 2.63 12.25
CA PHE A 58 -29.28 1.72 13.11
C PHE A 58 -28.03 2.40 13.67
N LEU A 59 -27.34 3.20 12.86
CA LEU A 59 -26.12 3.91 13.27
C LEU A 59 -26.41 5.27 13.93
N ASP A 60 -27.65 5.74 13.89
CA ASP A 60 -28.07 7.09 14.32
C ASP A 60 -27.22 8.19 13.67
N THR A 61 -27.05 8.09 12.34
CA THR A 61 -26.23 9.03 11.55
C THR A 61 -26.99 9.59 10.37
N HIS A 62 -26.53 10.74 9.85
CA HIS A 62 -27.07 11.31 8.63
C HIS A 62 -26.88 10.35 7.43
N PRO A 63 -27.87 10.18 6.52
CA PRO A 63 -27.77 9.29 5.36
C PRO A 63 -26.49 9.45 4.55
N ASP A 64 -26.05 10.69 4.29
CA ASP A 64 -24.84 10.98 3.51
C ASP A 64 -23.53 10.50 4.16
N LEU A 65 -23.55 10.23 5.47
CA LEU A 65 -22.38 9.76 6.21
C LEU A 65 -22.34 8.25 6.37
N VAL A 66 -23.40 7.53 5.96
CA VAL A 66 -23.50 6.07 6.10
C VAL A 66 -22.39 5.37 5.30
N ASP A 67 -22.09 5.87 4.11
CA ASP A 67 -21.06 5.32 3.22
C ASP A 67 -19.63 5.51 3.78
N ARG A 68 -19.42 6.48 4.67
CA ARG A 68 -18.10 6.78 5.24
C ARG A 68 -17.74 5.76 6.31
N VAL A 69 -16.59 5.09 6.20
CA VAL A 69 -16.28 3.95 7.10
C VAL A 69 -15.69 4.34 8.46
N TYR A 70 -14.90 5.41 8.52
CA TYR A 70 -13.93 5.65 9.61
C TYR A 70 -14.33 6.75 10.60
N ASN A 71 -15.25 7.65 10.24
CA ASN A 71 -15.74 8.69 11.14
C ASN A 71 -17.22 8.99 10.83
N ARG A 72 -18.10 8.31 11.57
CA ARG A 72 -19.56 8.36 11.47
C ARG A 72 -20.14 8.96 12.76
N PRO A 73 -20.19 10.30 12.89
CA PRO A 73 -20.73 10.95 14.08
C PRO A 73 -22.25 10.73 14.18
N ARG A 74 -22.74 10.55 15.41
CA ARG A 74 -24.17 10.44 15.68
C ARG A 74 -24.88 11.78 15.49
N MET A 75 -26.19 11.75 15.30
CA MET A 75 -27.01 12.95 15.14
C MET A 75 -26.87 13.91 16.33
N ASP A 76 -26.77 13.39 17.56
CA ASP A 76 -26.57 14.22 18.75
C ASP A 76 -25.17 14.87 18.78
N THR A 77 -24.16 14.17 18.29
CA THR A 77 -22.79 14.71 18.15
C THR A 77 -22.75 15.83 17.10
N LEU A 78 -23.44 15.65 15.97
CA LEU A 78 -23.55 16.66 14.93
C LEU A 78 -24.24 17.95 15.42
N LYS A 79 -25.21 17.84 16.33
CA LYS A 79 -25.90 18.99 16.92
C LYS A 79 -25.07 19.74 17.96
N SER A 80 -24.25 19.01 18.72
CA SER A 80 -23.52 19.55 19.88
C SER A 80 -22.12 20.07 19.54
N GLN A 81 -21.46 19.51 18.52
CA GLN A 81 -20.10 19.89 18.15
C GLN A 81 -20.09 20.98 17.09
N THR A 82 -19.46 22.11 17.42
CA THR A 82 -19.09 23.13 16.43
C THR A 82 -17.78 22.74 15.78
N ILE A 83 -17.81 22.52 14.47
CA ILE A 83 -16.60 22.26 13.67
C ILE A 83 -16.11 23.60 13.11
N GLN A 84 -14.79 23.81 13.09
CA GLN A 84 -14.20 24.94 12.38
C GLN A 84 -14.46 24.77 10.88
N THR A 85 -15.25 25.66 10.31
CA THR A 85 -15.49 25.71 8.87
C THR A 85 -14.32 26.41 8.20
N LEU A 86 -13.68 25.70 7.26
CA LEU A 86 -12.72 26.28 6.34
C LEU A 86 -13.46 26.76 5.09
N ASP A 87 -12.87 27.73 4.40
CA ASP A 87 -13.33 28.21 3.10
C ASP A 87 -13.13 27.14 2.01
N ASP A 88 -13.95 27.22 0.96
CA ASP A 88 -13.93 26.22 -0.12
C ASP A 88 -12.60 26.21 -0.88
N GLU A 89 -11.91 27.36 -0.96
CA GLU A 89 -10.60 27.47 -1.61
C GLU A 89 -9.53 26.69 -0.82
N THR A 90 -9.41 26.92 0.50
CA THR A 90 -8.46 26.15 1.33
C THR A 90 -8.79 24.65 1.35
N LEU A 91 -10.07 24.26 1.32
CA LEU A 91 -10.47 22.86 1.20
C LEU A 91 -9.97 22.23 -0.11
N ALA A 92 -10.11 22.93 -1.23
CA ALA A 92 -9.63 22.49 -2.53
C ALA A 92 -8.10 22.37 -2.56
N GLU A 93 -7.38 23.31 -1.94
CA GLU A 93 -5.93 23.25 -1.79
C GLU A 93 -5.47 22.04 -1.00
N ILE A 94 -6.08 21.79 0.17
CA ILE A 94 -5.79 20.62 1.02
C ILE A 94 -6.03 19.32 0.24
N ALA A 95 -7.14 19.23 -0.50
CA ALA A 95 -7.45 18.06 -1.33
C ALA A 95 -6.41 17.85 -2.44
N SER A 96 -5.96 18.94 -3.08
CA SER A 96 -4.93 18.92 -4.11
C SER A 96 -3.58 18.46 -3.54
N GLU A 97 -3.15 19.01 -2.40
CA GLU A 97 -1.93 18.59 -1.71
C GLU A 97 -1.97 17.11 -1.32
N ARG A 98 -3.09 16.66 -0.75
CA ARG A 98 -3.32 15.25 -0.43
C ARG A 98 -3.16 14.37 -1.67
N GLY A 99 -3.76 14.78 -2.80
CA GLY A 99 -3.61 14.10 -4.09
C GLY A 99 -2.16 14.03 -4.58
N LYS A 100 -1.39 15.11 -4.43
CA LYS A 100 0.05 15.15 -4.77
C LYS A 100 0.84 14.15 -3.93
N ARG A 101 0.60 14.08 -2.61
CA ARG A 101 1.27 13.13 -1.71
C ARG A 101 0.96 11.68 -2.04
N TYR A 102 -0.29 11.35 -2.37
CA TYR A 102 -0.65 10.01 -2.84
C TYR A 102 0.03 9.65 -4.17
N LYS A 103 0.08 10.58 -5.12
CA LYS A 103 0.82 10.39 -6.39
C LYS A 103 2.32 10.17 -6.15
N GLU A 104 2.91 10.89 -5.21
CA GLU A 104 4.31 10.67 -4.81
C GLU A 104 4.50 9.27 -4.22
N LEU A 105 3.65 8.86 -3.28
CA LEU A 105 3.71 7.55 -2.66
C LEU A 105 3.63 6.42 -3.71
N ALA A 106 2.68 6.50 -4.65
CA ALA A 106 2.52 5.52 -5.72
C ALA A 106 3.79 5.42 -6.58
N LYS A 107 4.36 6.56 -7.01
CA LYS A 107 5.61 6.59 -7.79
C LYS A 107 6.80 6.00 -7.03
N ARG A 108 6.89 6.24 -5.71
CA ARG A 108 7.96 5.67 -4.89
C ARG A 108 7.83 4.16 -4.73
N ILE A 109 6.62 3.66 -4.54
CA ILE A 109 6.36 2.21 -4.48
C ILE A 109 6.80 1.54 -5.78
N GLU A 110 6.42 2.11 -6.93
CA GLU A 110 6.83 1.57 -8.22
C GLU A 110 8.35 1.60 -8.41
N ARG A 111 9.00 2.71 -8.00
CA ARG A 111 10.46 2.80 -8.04
C ARG A 111 11.14 1.76 -7.14
N GLU A 112 10.62 1.51 -5.93
CA GLU A 112 11.15 0.48 -5.04
C GLU A 112 11.06 -0.90 -5.68
N LYS A 113 9.93 -1.21 -6.31
CA LYS A 113 9.72 -2.46 -7.06
C LYS A 113 10.75 -2.61 -8.18
N GLN A 114 10.97 -1.57 -8.98
CA GLN A 114 11.99 -1.58 -10.04
C GLN A 114 13.41 -1.79 -9.48
N LEU A 115 13.77 -1.06 -8.42
CA LEU A 115 15.07 -1.23 -7.75
C LEU A 115 15.23 -2.63 -7.16
N HIS A 116 14.15 -3.22 -6.64
CA HIS A 116 14.15 -4.58 -6.13
C HIS A 116 14.46 -5.62 -7.21
N ILE A 117 13.80 -5.50 -8.37
CA ILE A 117 14.03 -6.39 -9.52
C ILE A 117 15.48 -6.27 -10.00
N ILE A 118 16.01 -5.04 -10.14
CA ILE A 118 17.39 -4.82 -10.57
C ILE A 118 18.37 -5.42 -9.54
N ALA A 119 18.12 -5.21 -8.24
CA ALA A 119 18.95 -5.79 -7.18
C ALA A 119 19.00 -7.31 -7.28
N GLN A 120 17.85 -7.98 -7.48
CA GLN A 120 17.78 -9.43 -7.66
C GLN A 120 18.56 -9.90 -8.89
N LYS A 121 18.41 -9.23 -10.05
CA LYS A 121 19.14 -9.55 -11.29
C LYS A 121 20.64 -9.47 -11.09
N MET A 122 21.13 -8.43 -10.41
CA MET A 122 22.55 -8.29 -10.11
C MET A 122 23.06 -9.31 -9.10
N GLU A 123 22.28 -9.66 -8.07
CA GLU A 123 22.64 -10.69 -7.10
C GLU A 123 22.78 -12.06 -7.79
N VAL A 124 21.83 -12.41 -8.67
CA VAL A 124 21.91 -13.62 -9.50
C VAL A 124 23.16 -13.59 -10.37
N LYS A 125 23.44 -12.48 -11.08
CA LYS A 125 24.66 -12.34 -11.89
C LYS A 125 25.93 -12.54 -11.08
N LYS A 126 25.99 -11.99 -9.85
CA LYS A 126 27.11 -12.18 -8.92
C LYS A 126 27.26 -13.65 -8.50
N GLN A 127 26.16 -14.34 -8.17
CA GLN A 127 26.17 -15.77 -7.85
C GLN A 127 26.58 -16.63 -9.06
N LEU A 128 26.22 -16.22 -10.28
CA LEU A 128 26.58 -16.93 -11.50
C LEU A 128 28.07 -16.83 -11.85
N MET A 129 28.78 -15.83 -11.34
CA MET A 129 30.24 -15.71 -11.51
C MET A 129 30.99 -16.88 -10.86
N ASP A 130 30.41 -17.49 -9.83
CA ASP A 130 30.93 -18.74 -9.28
C ASP A 130 30.66 -19.89 -10.27
N LYS A 131 31.75 -20.40 -10.86
CA LYS A 131 31.74 -21.51 -11.81
C LYS A 131 31.96 -22.86 -11.14
N THR A 132 32.27 -22.89 -9.83
CA THR A 132 32.60 -24.13 -9.11
C THR A 132 31.36 -24.98 -8.83
N THR A 133 30.20 -24.35 -8.66
CA THR A 133 28.96 -25.01 -8.32
C THR A 133 28.14 -25.35 -9.58
N LYS A 134 27.72 -26.62 -9.69
CA LYS A 134 26.79 -27.06 -10.74
C LYS A 134 25.41 -26.45 -10.51
N LYS A 135 24.80 -25.92 -11.57
CA LYS A 135 23.50 -25.23 -11.54
C LYS A 135 22.70 -25.50 -12.81
N THR A 136 21.38 -25.54 -12.67
CA THR A 136 20.43 -25.67 -13.78
C THR A 136 19.50 -24.48 -13.77
N GLN A 137 19.29 -23.85 -14.92
CA GLN A 137 18.33 -22.76 -15.05
C GLN A 137 16.92 -23.33 -15.03
N VAL A 138 16.08 -22.84 -14.11
CA VAL A 138 14.67 -23.26 -13.97
C VAL A 138 13.75 -22.26 -14.64
N ALA A 139 14.06 -20.96 -14.53
CA ALA A 139 13.31 -19.90 -15.18
C ALA A 139 14.25 -18.88 -15.85
N LYS A 140 13.82 -18.38 -17.01
CA LYS A 140 14.53 -17.32 -17.74
C LYS A 140 14.28 -15.96 -17.08
N GLU A 141 15.21 -15.04 -17.31
CA GLU A 141 15.04 -13.65 -16.88
C GLU A 141 13.89 -13.01 -17.65
N THR A 142 13.04 -12.26 -16.95
CA THR A 142 11.97 -11.45 -17.56
C THR A 142 12.16 -9.97 -17.19
N THR A 143 11.32 -9.09 -17.71
CA THR A 143 11.28 -7.68 -17.28
C THR A 143 11.01 -7.56 -15.79
N ASP A 144 10.12 -8.40 -15.27
CA ASP A 144 9.58 -8.30 -13.92
C ASP A 144 10.29 -9.19 -12.89
N SER A 145 11.15 -10.11 -13.33
CA SER A 145 11.84 -11.03 -12.41
C SER A 145 13.24 -11.41 -12.88
N ALA A 146 14.12 -11.68 -11.92
CA ALA A 146 15.44 -12.24 -12.18
C ALA A 146 15.35 -13.72 -12.59
N ALA A 147 16.33 -14.21 -13.35
CA ALA A 147 16.43 -15.63 -13.68
C ALA A 147 16.58 -16.49 -12.43
N VAL A 148 15.87 -17.63 -12.40
CA VAL A 148 15.89 -18.58 -11.28
C VAL A 148 16.76 -19.77 -11.64
N TYR A 149 17.71 -20.07 -10.76
CA TYR A 149 18.61 -21.20 -10.87
C TYR A 149 18.42 -22.17 -9.70
N LYS A 150 18.56 -23.45 -9.99
CA LYS A 150 18.63 -24.52 -8.99
C LYS A 150 20.07 -24.99 -8.91
N TRP A 151 20.71 -24.78 -7.77
CA TRP A 151 22.05 -25.30 -7.50
C TRP A 151 21.99 -26.76 -7.06
N MET A 152 23.02 -27.53 -7.40
CA MET A 152 23.18 -28.89 -6.89
C MET A 152 23.26 -28.84 -5.35
N PRO A 153 22.53 -29.72 -4.63
CA PRO A 153 22.55 -29.73 -3.16
C PRO A 153 23.91 -30.21 -2.68
N GLN A 154 24.81 -29.27 -2.40
CA GLN A 154 26.15 -29.52 -1.91
C GLN A 154 26.47 -28.53 -0.78
N ARG A 155 26.93 -29.06 0.35
CA ARG A 155 27.34 -28.23 1.49
C ARG A 155 28.63 -27.49 1.13
N LYS A 156 28.64 -26.17 1.32
CA LYS A 156 29.89 -25.39 1.27
C LYS A 156 30.81 -25.90 2.39
N ARG A 157 32.04 -26.26 2.04
CA ARG A 157 33.07 -26.63 3.01
C ARG A 157 33.66 -25.37 3.62
#